data_AF-A0A3P1WT89-F1
#
_entry.id   AF-A0A3P1WT89-F1
#
_cell.length_a   1.000
_cell.length_b   1.000
_cell.length_c   1.000
_cell.angle_alpha   90.00
_cell.angle_beta   90.00
_cell.angle_gamma   90.00
#
_symmetry.space_group_name_H-M   'P 1'
#
loop_
_entity.id
_entity.type
_entity.pdbx_description
1 polymer ?
#
loop_
_entity_poly.entity_id
_entity_poly.type
_entity_poly.pdbx_seq_one_letter_code
_entity_poly.pdbx_strand_id
1 'polypeptide(L)'
;MTTISLPEIAEIVWHTTAAWRATTCHDGTYCPTKRAPYGHGDPGAVMMAEECRRKGCLDLVHELLMHVETSLTKESVQRNLEGVAKVGGYIRTMVTTHMSDMRRKERVKRGFPAKTNRDDGAPGRVNAVLRTTEGERGEWLVQIFRILRSWPFGANHVAGHWPVSGLTQEYLKNHKDPIDEAQVLADIRKVLQVAKEVLGATWVHDHLTLPSHSNGPAEALSDTSALAEPPTTDHALATMLVSAYDRLQRKGASDDEALMRAIKEIYGVEVRITREIREAVQEFRQAG
;
A
#
# COMPACT_ATOMS: atom_id res chain seq x y z
N MET A 1 -24.86 28.56 -1.06
CA MET A 1 -23.69 27.98 -1.77
C MET A 1 -22.44 28.58 -1.15
N THR A 2 -21.63 27.79 -0.46
CA THR A 2 -20.34 28.27 0.06
C THR A 2 -19.29 28.06 -1.03
N THR A 3 -19.18 29.02 -1.94
CA THR A 3 -18.13 29.02 -2.97
C THR A 3 -16.82 29.43 -2.30
N ILE A 4 -15.85 28.52 -2.24
CA ILE A 4 -14.51 28.84 -1.77
C ILE A 4 -13.70 29.46 -2.91
N SER A 5 -13.00 30.55 -2.61
CA SER A 5 -12.18 31.28 -3.56
C SER A 5 -10.75 30.73 -3.64
N LEU A 6 -10.05 30.99 -4.74
CA LEU A 6 -8.65 30.59 -4.92
C LEU A 6 -7.72 31.09 -3.79
N PRO A 7 -7.84 32.35 -3.31
CA PRO A 7 -7.06 32.82 -2.16
C PRO A 7 -7.29 32.02 -0.88
N GLU A 8 -8.52 31.62 -0.60
CA GLU A 8 -8.84 30.77 0.56
C GLU A 8 -8.23 29.37 0.41
N ILE A 9 -8.28 28.79 -0.80
CA ILE A 9 -7.63 27.51 -1.09
C ILE A 9 -6.11 27.63 -0.86
N ALA A 10 -5.49 28.69 -1.37
CA ALA A 10 -4.06 28.93 -1.25
C ALA A 10 -3.61 29.09 0.21
N GLU A 11 -4.39 29.80 1.02
CA GLU A 11 -4.14 29.93 2.46
C GLU A 11 -4.25 28.58 3.18
N ILE A 12 -5.29 27.78 2.88
CA ILE A 12 -5.45 26.44 3.46
C ILE A 12 -4.27 25.55 3.09
N VAL A 13 -3.87 25.52 1.80
CA VAL A 13 -2.71 24.73 1.32
C VAL A 13 -1.44 25.18 2.04
N TRP A 14 -1.19 26.50 2.11
CA TRP A 14 0.00 27.07 2.73
C TRP A 14 0.10 26.75 4.22
N HIS A 15 -0.99 26.84 4.96
CA HIS A 15 -0.99 26.52 6.39
C HIS A 15 -0.88 25.02 6.64
N THR A 16 -1.58 24.20 5.86
CA THR A 16 -1.54 22.74 5.99
C THR A 16 -0.15 22.18 5.74
N THR A 17 0.61 22.79 4.83
CA THR A 17 1.96 22.32 4.44
C THR A 17 3.09 22.88 5.30
N ALA A 18 2.82 23.71 6.31
CA ALA A 18 3.84 24.41 7.09
C ALA A 18 4.89 23.47 7.73
N ALA A 19 4.46 22.40 8.40
CA ALA A 19 5.36 21.43 9.02
C ALA A 19 6.20 20.66 7.99
N TRP A 20 5.64 20.40 6.80
CA TRP A 20 6.36 19.73 5.73
C TRP A 20 7.44 20.63 5.13
N ARG A 21 7.12 21.92 4.89
CA ARG A 21 8.11 22.89 4.40
C ARG A 21 9.25 23.07 5.40
N ALA A 22 8.93 23.21 6.69
CA ALA A 22 9.93 23.28 7.75
C ALA A 22 10.88 22.07 7.70
N THR A 23 10.34 20.85 7.66
CA THR A 23 11.13 19.61 7.70
C THR A 23 11.86 19.27 6.40
N THR A 24 11.30 19.62 5.24
CA THR A 24 11.77 19.15 3.93
C THR A 24 12.55 20.22 3.15
N CYS A 25 12.17 21.49 3.30
CA CYS A 25 12.79 22.60 2.58
C CYS A 25 13.79 23.38 3.46
N HIS A 26 13.57 23.39 4.78
CA HIS A 26 14.35 24.19 5.73
C HIS A 26 15.01 23.35 6.84
N ASP A 27 15.28 22.06 6.59
CA ASP A 27 16.09 21.21 7.47
C ASP A 27 15.58 21.16 8.94
N GLY A 28 14.26 21.24 9.13
CA GLY A 28 13.61 21.23 10.44
C GLY A 28 13.46 22.61 11.09
N THR A 29 13.93 23.67 10.45
CA THR A 29 13.80 25.06 10.93
C THR A 29 12.51 25.73 10.39
N TYR A 30 12.30 27.00 10.73
CA TYR A 30 11.08 27.72 10.38
C TYR A 30 11.07 28.19 8.91
N CYS A 31 9.89 28.26 8.30
CA CYS A 31 9.70 28.86 6.97
C CYS A 31 9.59 30.39 7.12
N PRO A 32 10.50 31.21 6.53
CA PRO A 32 10.51 32.66 6.70
C PRO A 32 9.34 33.38 6.01
N THR A 33 8.73 32.77 4.99
CA THR A 33 7.51 33.31 4.36
C THR A 33 6.32 33.16 5.31
N LYS A 34 5.72 34.27 5.73
CA LYS A 34 4.56 34.28 6.65
C LYS A 34 3.21 34.33 5.94
N ARG A 35 3.14 34.98 4.78
CA ARG A 35 1.92 35.13 3.99
C ARG A 35 1.82 34.01 2.97
N ALA A 36 0.61 33.48 2.77
CA ALA A 36 0.38 32.44 1.78
C ALA A 36 0.55 33.04 0.36
N PRO A 37 1.44 32.47 -0.47
CA PRO A 37 1.48 32.81 -1.90
C PRO A 37 0.10 32.57 -2.53
N TYR A 38 -0.39 33.51 -3.33
CA TYR A 38 -1.73 33.51 -3.94
C TYR A 38 -2.90 33.65 -2.96
N GLY A 39 -2.63 33.82 -1.66
CA GLY A 39 -3.63 34.16 -0.65
C GLY A 39 -4.01 35.64 -0.69
N HIS A 40 -4.96 36.06 0.15
CA HIS A 40 -5.43 37.45 0.18
C HIS A 40 -4.30 38.43 0.53
N GLY A 41 -3.38 37.99 1.38
CA GLY A 41 -2.25 38.78 1.83
C GLY A 41 -1.09 38.88 0.83
N ASP A 42 -1.06 38.06 -0.22
CA ASP A 42 -0.05 38.07 -1.29
C ASP A 42 -0.57 37.44 -2.61
N PRO A 43 -1.54 38.09 -3.29
CA PRO A 43 -2.22 37.49 -4.44
C PRO A 43 -1.28 37.17 -5.62
N GLY A 44 -0.18 37.92 -5.74
CA GLY A 44 0.82 37.74 -6.79
C GLY A 44 1.99 36.82 -6.41
N ALA A 45 2.01 36.25 -5.21
CA ALA A 45 3.15 35.50 -4.67
C ALA A 45 4.49 36.28 -4.68
N VAL A 46 4.43 37.61 -4.60
CA VAL A 46 5.59 38.50 -4.75
C VAL A 46 6.33 38.71 -3.43
N MET A 47 5.65 38.53 -2.29
CA MET A 47 6.21 38.69 -0.95
C MET A 47 6.84 37.42 -0.39
N MET A 48 6.99 36.39 -1.23
CA MET A 48 7.68 35.17 -0.84
C MET A 48 9.17 35.43 -0.61
N ALA A 49 9.68 35.00 0.54
CA ALA A 49 11.11 35.08 0.84
C ALA A 49 11.91 34.29 -0.20
N GLU A 50 13.03 34.86 -0.66
CA GLU A 50 13.88 34.27 -1.70
C GLU A 50 14.40 32.88 -1.31
N GLU A 51 14.70 32.69 -0.03
CA GLU A 51 15.10 31.38 0.49
C GLU A 51 14.03 30.31 0.25
N CYS A 52 12.75 30.62 0.53
CA CYS A 52 11.65 29.69 0.30
C CYS A 52 11.48 29.35 -1.18
N ARG A 53 11.68 30.34 -2.08
CA ARG A 53 11.65 30.11 -3.53
C ARG A 53 12.74 29.12 -3.94
N ARG A 54 13.99 29.38 -3.53
CA ARG A 54 15.14 28.52 -3.86
C ARG A 54 15.03 27.11 -3.27
N LYS A 55 14.44 26.96 -2.08
CA LYS A 55 14.28 25.67 -1.39
C LYS A 55 13.03 24.87 -1.85
N GLY A 56 12.31 25.34 -2.87
CA GLY A 56 11.19 24.61 -3.48
C GLY A 56 9.88 24.68 -2.69
N CYS A 57 9.73 25.63 -1.76
CA CYS A 57 8.47 25.83 -1.04
C CYS A 57 7.34 26.26 -1.96
N LEU A 58 7.64 26.97 -3.06
CA LEU A 58 6.66 27.43 -4.03
C LEU A 58 6.21 26.28 -4.93
N ASP A 59 7.15 25.44 -5.37
CA ASP A 59 6.88 24.28 -6.23
C ASP A 59 5.89 23.32 -5.55
N LEU A 60 6.08 23.06 -4.24
CA LEU A 60 5.14 22.28 -3.44
C LEU A 60 3.72 22.89 -3.45
N VAL A 61 3.63 24.22 -3.31
CA VAL A 61 2.35 24.92 -3.27
C VAL A 61 1.67 24.84 -4.62
N HIS A 62 2.41 24.98 -5.72
CA HIS A 62 1.88 24.80 -7.08
C HIS A 62 1.37 23.38 -7.32
N GLU A 63 2.14 22.36 -6.95
CA GLU A 63 1.72 20.96 -7.11
C GLU A 63 0.41 20.67 -6.37
N LEU A 64 0.30 21.15 -5.13
CA LEU A 64 -0.90 20.95 -4.31
C LEU A 64 -2.10 21.79 -4.76
N LEU A 65 -1.87 23.03 -5.21
CA LEU A 65 -2.92 23.86 -5.78
C LEU A 65 -3.50 23.23 -7.04
N MET A 66 -2.64 22.79 -7.97
CA MET A 66 -3.08 22.09 -9.19
C MET A 66 -3.85 20.81 -8.85
N HIS A 67 -3.40 20.04 -7.85
CA HIS A 67 -4.10 18.84 -7.43
C HIS A 67 -5.49 19.13 -6.85
N VAL A 68 -5.60 20.15 -5.98
CA VAL A 68 -6.88 20.55 -5.39
C VAL A 68 -7.83 21.06 -6.46
N GLU A 69 -7.37 21.94 -7.35
CA GLU A 69 -8.17 22.48 -8.45
C GLU A 69 -8.68 21.38 -9.37
N THR A 70 -7.79 20.52 -9.86
CA THR A 70 -8.16 19.39 -10.75
C THR A 70 -9.17 18.45 -10.08
N SER A 71 -9.00 18.17 -8.80
CA SER A 71 -9.87 17.26 -8.07
C SER A 71 -11.23 17.89 -7.78
N LEU A 72 -11.28 19.18 -7.43
CA LEU A 72 -12.53 19.92 -7.26
C LEU A 72 -13.30 20.06 -8.58
N THR A 73 -12.62 20.30 -9.71
CA THR A 73 -13.25 20.32 -11.04
C THR A 73 -13.78 18.96 -11.43
N LYS A 74 -13.04 17.87 -11.14
CA LYS A 74 -13.50 16.52 -11.44
C LYS A 74 -14.70 16.12 -10.57
N GLU A 75 -14.67 16.47 -9.29
CA GLU A 75 -15.75 16.16 -8.36
C GLU A 75 -16.99 17.03 -8.61
N SER A 76 -16.84 18.31 -8.93
CA SER A 76 -17.99 19.16 -9.28
C SER A 76 -18.74 18.65 -10.52
N VAL A 77 -18.02 18.02 -11.46
CA VAL A 77 -18.60 17.36 -12.64
C VAL A 77 -19.26 16.01 -12.30
N GLN A 78 -18.75 15.27 -11.31
CA GLN A 78 -19.20 13.89 -11.01
C GLN A 78 -20.18 13.78 -9.83
N ARG A 79 -20.14 14.70 -8.87
CA ARG A 79 -20.90 14.69 -7.62
C ARG A 79 -21.21 16.13 -7.26
N ASN A 80 -22.47 16.55 -7.35
CA ASN A 80 -22.90 17.86 -6.86
C ASN A 80 -22.28 18.14 -5.48
N LEU A 81 -21.29 19.03 -5.41
CA LEU A 81 -20.58 19.43 -4.18
C LEU A 81 -21.48 20.16 -3.18
N GLU A 82 -22.80 20.21 -3.46
CA GLU A 82 -23.86 20.87 -2.72
C GLU A 82 -24.01 20.37 -1.26
N GLY A 83 -23.38 19.24 -0.89
CA GLY A 83 -23.46 18.66 0.45
C GLY A 83 -22.25 18.86 1.37
N VAL A 84 -21.14 19.47 0.93
CA VAL A 84 -19.94 19.59 1.78
C VAL A 84 -20.08 20.76 2.76
N ALA A 85 -20.63 20.48 3.95
CA ALA A 85 -20.86 21.48 5.00
C ALA A 85 -19.60 22.23 5.48
N LYS A 86 -18.39 21.70 5.22
CA LYS A 86 -17.10 22.30 5.61
C LYS A 86 -16.05 22.17 4.50
N VAL A 87 -16.19 22.96 3.43
CA VAL A 87 -15.30 22.96 2.25
C VAL A 87 -13.82 23.10 2.63
N GLY A 88 -13.47 23.99 3.58
CA GLY A 88 -12.08 24.15 4.00
C GLY A 88 -11.48 22.92 4.70
N GLY A 89 -12.29 22.20 5.49
CA GLY A 89 -11.87 20.94 6.12
C GLY A 89 -11.70 19.81 5.10
N TYR A 90 -12.52 19.82 4.06
CA TYR A 90 -12.40 18.90 2.93
C TYR A 90 -11.09 19.11 2.17
N ILE A 91 -10.79 20.36 1.79
CA ILE A 91 -9.53 20.72 1.11
C ILE A 91 -8.32 20.35 1.96
N ARG A 92 -8.36 20.62 3.27
CA ARG A 92 -7.28 20.20 4.18
C ARG A 92 -7.04 18.69 4.12
N THR A 93 -8.11 17.90 4.10
CA THR A 93 -8.03 16.43 3.97
C THR A 93 -7.46 15.97 2.63
N MET A 94 -7.83 16.65 1.54
CA MET A 94 -7.25 16.39 0.21
C MET A 94 -5.75 16.65 0.21
N VAL A 95 -5.33 17.81 0.73
CA VAL A 95 -3.93 18.21 0.81
C VAL A 95 -3.11 17.24 1.67
N THR A 96 -3.59 16.87 2.87
CA THR A 96 -2.86 15.94 3.75
C THR A 96 -2.77 14.53 3.16
N THR A 97 -3.82 14.07 2.50
CA THR A 97 -3.83 12.79 1.76
C THR A 97 -2.79 12.83 0.64
N HIS A 98 -2.79 13.88 -0.18
CA HIS A 98 -1.86 14.01 -1.30
C HIS A 98 -0.40 14.10 -0.84
N MET A 99 -0.11 14.89 0.19
CA MET A 99 1.24 14.97 0.79
C MET A 99 1.73 13.61 1.32
N SER A 100 0.81 12.83 1.90
CA SER A 100 1.12 11.47 2.34
C SER A 100 1.47 10.56 1.16
N ASP A 101 0.80 10.74 0.02
CA ASP A 101 1.12 10.04 -1.22
C ASP A 101 2.44 10.48 -1.87
N MET A 102 2.77 11.76 -1.86
CA MET A 102 4.07 12.25 -2.34
C MET A 102 5.22 11.65 -1.54
N ARG A 103 5.17 11.72 -0.20
CA ARG A 103 6.18 11.10 0.69
C ARG A 103 6.31 9.60 0.45
N ARG A 104 5.20 8.95 0.17
CA ARG A 104 5.16 7.52 -0.14
C ARG A 104 5.84 7.21 -1.48
N LYS A 105 5.49 7.93 -2.55
CA LYS A 105 6.12 7.77 -3.87
C LYS A 105 7.64 7.96 -3.76
N GLU A 106 8.08 8.96 -3.01
CA GLU A 106 9.51 9.22 -2.79
C GLU A 106 10.19 8.09 -2.00
N ARG A 107 9.55 7.53 -0.96
CA ARG A 107 10.06 6.33 -0.27
C ARG A 107 10.14 5.12 -1.19
N VAL A 108 9.12 4.88 -2.02
CA VAL A 108 9.13 3.77 -2.99
C VAL A 108 10.24 3.97 -4.03
N LYS A 109 10.44 5.20 -4.51
CA LYS A 109 11.56 5.54 -5.42
C LYS A 109 12.92 5.25 -4.78
N ARG A 110 13.04 5.41 -3.47
CA ARG A 110 14.22 5.05 -2.66
C ARG A 110 14.33 3.55 -2.34
N GLY A 111 13.41 2.71 -2.85
CA GLY A 111 13.46 1.25 -2.72
C GLY A 111 12.70 0.66 -1.53
N PHE A 112 11.96 1.47 -0.76
CA PHE A 112 11.16 0.97 0.36
C PHE A 112 9.86 0.27 -0.14
N PRO A 113 9.40 -0.80 0.54
CA PRO A 113 8.23 -1.57 0.10
C PRO A 113 6.93 -0.75 0.18
N ALA A 114 6.09 -0.84 -0.85
CA ALA A 114 4.76 -0.24 -0.90
C ALA A 114 3.75 -1.06 -0.07
N LYS A 115 2.75 -0.40 0.54
CA LYS A 115 1.62 -1.10 1.18
C LYS A 115 0.92 -2.01 0.15
N THR A 116 0.52 -3.20 0.60
CA THR A 116 -0.10 -4.28 -0.18
C THR A 116 -1.42 -3.91 -0.88
N ASN A 117 -2.02 -2.75 -0.62
CA ASN A 117 -3.27 -2.30 -1.22
C ASN A 117 -3.12 -1.15 -2.25
N ARG A 118 -1.91 -0.68 -2.57
CA ARG A 118 -1.71 0.46 -3.51
C ARG A 118 -1.11 0.03 -4.86
N ASP A 119 -1.24 0.92 -5.86
CA ASP A 119 -1.04 0.64 -7.30
C ASP A 119 0.35 1.01 -7.84
N ASP A 120 1.34 1.20 -6.99
CA ASP A 120 2.72 1.51 -7.39
C ASP A 120 3.68 0.35 -7.08
N GLY A 121 4.92 0.47 -7.58
CA GLY A 121 5.94 -0.56 -7.43
C GLY A 121 5.59 -1.86 -8.17
N ALA A 122 5.92 -3.01 -7.56
CA ALA A 122 5.65 -4.33 -8.12
C ALA A 122 4.16 -4.54 -8.47
N PRO A 123 3.19 -4.25 -7.58
CA PRO A 123 1.77 -4.28 -7.92
C PRO A 123 1.37 -3.35 -9.08
N GLY A 124 2.00 -2.18 -9.19
CA GLY A 124 1.75 -1.24 -10.28
C GLY A 124 2.13 -1.79 -11.66
N ARG A 125 3.22 -2.57 -11.75
CA ARG A 125 3.61 -3.25 -13.00
C ARG A 125 2.57 -4.28 -13.43
N VAL A 126 2.03 -5.05 -12.49
CA VAL A 126 0.95 -6.02 -12.77
C VAL A 126 -0.31 -5.28 -13.22
N ASN A 127 -0.72 -4.23 -12.51
CA ASN A 127 -1.87 -3.41 -12.90
C ASN A 127 -1.74 -2.84 -14.31
N ALA A 128 -0.55 -2.35 -14.68
CA ALA A 128 -0.31 -1.81 -16.02
C ALA A 128 -0.54 -2.86 -17.11
N VAL A 129 -0.09 -4.11 -16.89
CA VAL A 129 -0.33 -5.23 -17.81
C VAL A 129 -1.80 -5.67 -17.81
N LEU A 130 -2.45 -5.76 -16.66
CA LEU A 130 -3.87 -6.12 -16.61
C LEU A 130 -4.75 -5.11 -17.38
N ARG A 131 -4.41 -3.81 -17.30
CA ARG A 131 -5.09 -2.73 -18.05
C ARG A 131 -4.89 -2.77 -19.56
N THR A 132 -3.95 -3.56 -20.09
CA THR A 132 -3.87 -3.74 -21.55
C THR A 132 -4.98 -4.63 -22.09
N THR A 133 -5.76 -5.29 -21.20
CA THR A 133 -7.00 -5.98 -21.59
C THR A 133 -8.07 -4.94 -21.93
N GLU A 134 -8.63 -5.01 -23.14
CA GLU A 134 -9.59 -4.02 -23.63
C GLU A 134 -10.87 -3.92 -22.79
N GLY A 135 -11.41 -2.71 -22.72
CA GLY A 135 -12.69 -2.39 -22.10
C GLY A 135 -12.70 -2.45 -20.57
N GLU A 136 -13.91 -2.53 -20.00
CA GLU A 136 -14.14 -2.60 -18.54
C GLU A 136 -13.49 -3.84 -17.89
N ARG A 137 -13.12 -4.84 -18.72
CA ARG A 137 -12.50 -6.07 -18.27
C ARG A 137 -11.12 -5.86 -17.66
N GLY A 138 -10.33 -4.91 -18.17
CA GLY A 138 -9.01 -4.60 -17.61
C GLY A 138 -9.10 -4.05 -16.19
N GLU A 139 -10.03 -3.13 -15.94
CA GLU A 139 -10.25 -2.55 -14.61
C GLU A 139 -10.81 -3.58 -13.62
N TRP A 140 -11.68 -4.49 -14.08
CA TRP A 140 -12.15 -5.61 -13.26
C TRP A 140 -11.00 -6.52 -12.80
N LEU A 141 -10.08 -6.88 -13.70
CA LEU A 141 -8.93 -7.72 -13.34
C LEU A 141 -8.00 -7.00 -12.35
N VAL A 142 -7.81 -5.69 -12.49
CA VAL A 142 -7.09 -4.86 -11.51
C VAL A 142 -7.79 -4.89 -10.15
N GLN A 143 -9.12 -4.79 -10.12
CA GLN A 143 -9.90 -4.87 -8.90
C GLN A 143 -9.74 -6.23 -8.21
N ILE A 144 -9.81 -7.34 -8.96
CA ILE A 144 -9.50 -8.68 -8.44
C ILE A 144 -8.10 -8.69 -7.83
N PHE A 145 -7.08 -8.21 -8.55
CA PHE A 145 -5.71 -8.23 -8.05
C PHE A 145 -5.53 -7.42 -6.76
N ARG A 146 -6.24 -6.29 -6.60
CA ARG A 146 -6.27 -5.53 -5.35
C ARG A 146 -6.94 -6.34 -4.23
N ILE A 147 -8.10 -6.94 -4.50
CA ILE A 147 -8.84 -7.73 -3.51
C ILE A 147 -8.01 -8.92 -3.03
N LEU A 148 -7.39 -9.68 -3.94
CA LEU A 148 -6.56 -10.84 -3.60
C LEU A 148 -5.37 -10.48 -2.70
N ARG A 149 -4.76 -9.30 -2.88
CA ARG A 149 -3.68 -8.82 -2.00
C ARG A 149 -4.15 -8.45 -0.60
N SER A 150 -5.39 -7.98 -0.46
CA SER A 150 -5.96 -7.57 0.82
C SER A 150 -6.72 -8.67 1.55
N TRP A 151 -7.22 -9.67 0.81
CA TRP A 151 -8.10 -10.72 1.32
C TRP A 151 -7.53 -11.48 2.51
N PRO A 152 -6.24 -11.87 2.53
CA PRO A 152 -5.65 -12.57 3.67
C PRO A 152 -5.66 -11.80 4.99
N PHE A 153 -5.91 -10.49 4.94
CA PHE A 153 -5.90 -9.60 6.11
C PHE A 153 -7.32 -9.15 6.50
N GLY A 154 -8.36 -9.68 5.84
CA GLY A 154 -9.75 -9.36 6.11
C GLY A 154 -10.34 -10.18 7.25
N ALA A 155 -11.30 -9.60 7.98
CA ALA A 155 -12.00 -10.28 9.06
C ALA A 155 -12.76 -11.55 8.63
N ASN A 156 -13.13 -11.63 7.34
CA ASN A 156 -13.88 -12.76 6.77
C ASN A 156 -12.98 -13.76 6.03
N HIS A 157 -11.66 -13.66 6.17
CA HIS A 157 -10.71 -14.54 5.49
C HIS A 157 -10.89 -16.00 5.94
N VAL A 158 -10.92 -16.91 4.96
CA VAL A 158 -10.84 -18.35 5.19
C VAL A 158 -9.53 -18.84 4.60
N ALA A 159 -8.65 -19.40 5.44
CA ALA A 159 -7.34 -19.88 5.02
C ALA A 159 -7.46 -20.87 3.85
N GLY A 160 -6.59 -20.69 2.84
CA GLY A 160 -6.53 -21.50 1.63
C GLY A 160 -7.66 -21.26 0.61
N HIS A 161 -8.57 -20.31 0.87
CA HIS A 161 -9.72 -20.06 0.00
C HIS A 161 -9.73 -18.63 -0.54
N TRP A 162 -10.05 -18.47 -1.82
CA TRP A 162 -10.29 -17.16 -2.43
C TRP A 162 -11.73 -16.69 -2.22
N PRO A 163 -11.99 -15.37 -2.19
CA PRO A 163 -13.32 -14.81 -1.91
C PRO A 163 -14.22 -14.87 -3.16
N VAL A 164 -14.43 -16.06 -3.73
CA VAL A 164 -15.14 -16.25 -5.01
C VAL A 164 -16.57 -15.71 -4.93
N SER A 165 -17.33 -16.10 -3.91
CA SER A 165 -18.71 -15.62 -3.71
C SER A 165 -18.78 -14.11 -3.48
N GLY A 166 -17.82 -13.56 -2.71
CA GLY A 166 -17.70 -12.12 -2.50
C GLY A 166 -17.38 -11.34 -3.78
N LEU A 167 -16.53 -11.90 -4.65
CA LEU A 167 -16.21 -11.33 -5.96
C LEU A 167 -17.40 -11.39 -6.92
N THR A 168 -18.20 -12.46 -6.90
CA THR A 168 -19.45 -12.53 -7.68
C THR A 168 -20.41 -11.41 -7.28
N GLN A 169 -20.57 -11.17 -5.98
CA GLN A 169 -21.40 -10.08 -5.46
C GLN A 169 -20.83 -8.70 -5.83
N GLU A 170 -19.51 -8.53 -5.74
CA GLU A 170 -18.85 -7.27 -6.07
C GLU A 170 -18.91 -6.94 -7.57
N TYR A 171 -18.87 -7.96 -8.43
CA TYR A 171 -19.06 -7.79 -9.88
C TYR A 171 -20.47 -7.27 -10.20
N LEU A 172 -21.50 -7.87 -9.57
CA LEU A 172 -22.90 -7.50 -9.80
C LEU A 172 -23.24 -6.05 -9.38
N LYS A 173 -22.48 -5.46 -8.45
CA LYS A 173 -22.66 -4.05 -8.06
C LYS A 173 -22.23 -3.08 -9.16
N ASN A 174 -21.25 -3.47 -9.96
CA ASN A 174 -20.59 -2.59 -10.93
C ASN A 174 -20.94 -2.95 -12.38
N HIS A 175 -21.48 -4.15 -12.62
CA HIS A 175 -21.85 -4.65 -13.95
C HIS A 175 -23.31 -5.16 -13.94
N LYS A 176 -24.00 -5.00 -15.08
CA LYS A 176 -25.41 -5.38 -15.24
C LYS A 176 -25.61 -6.89 -15.40
N ASP A 177 -24.65 -7.56 -16.01
CA ASP A 177 -24.73 -8.98 -16.29
C ASP A 177 -24.07 -9.77 -15.15
N PRO A 178 -24.71 -10.85 -14.66
CA PRO A 178 -24.13 -11.68 -13.63
C PRO A 178 -22.94 -12.48 -14.18
N ILE A 179 -21.92 -12.64 -13.34
CA ILE A 179 -20.79 -13.56 -13.57
C ILE A 179 -21.00 -14.83 -12.75
N ASP A 180 -20.64 -15.98 -13.29
CA ASP A 180 -20.66 -17.22 -12.51
C ASP A 180 -19.33 -17.44 -11.75
N GLU A 181 -19.35 -18.35 -10.77
CA GLU A 181 -18.16 -18.66 -9.97
C GLU A 181 -17.00 -19.21 -10.81
N ALA A 182 -17.28 -19.93 -11.90
CA ALA A 182 -16.26 -20.52 -12.76
C ALA A 182 -15.50 -19.43 -13.53
N GLN A 183 -16.18 -18.39 -13.96
CA GLN A 183 -15.62 -17.20 -14.62
C GLN A 183 -14.79 -16.37 -13.63
N VAL A 184 -15.27 -16.19 -12.39
CA VAL A 184 -14.47 -15.53 -11.33
C VAL A 184 -13.19 -16.32 -11.04
N LEU A 185 -13.27 -17.65 -10.94
CA LEU A 185 -12.10 -18.51 -10.77
C LEU A 185 -11.14 -18.41 -11.97
N ALA A 186 -11.67 -18.34 -13.19
CA ALA A 186 -10.86 -18.13 -14.39
C ALA A 186 -10.14 -16.77 -14.34
N ASP A 187 -10.80 -15.73 -13.86
CA ASP A 187 -10.21 -14.40 -13.68
C ASP A 187 -9.12 -14.37 -12.62
N ILE A 188 -9.36 -15.02 -11.48
CA ILE A 188 -8.34 -15.16 -10.44
C ILE A 188 -7.10 -15.87 -11.02
N ARG A 189 -7.29 -16.97 -11.77
CA ARG A 189 -6.18 -17.67 -12.42
C ARG A 189 -5.45 -16.78 -13.41
N LYS A 190 -6.17 -16.00 -14.21
CA LYS A 190 -5.59 -15.04 -15.16
C LYS A 190 -4.76 -13.98 -14.44
N VAL A 191 -5.28 -13.38 -13.37
CA VAL A 191 -4.56 -12.40 -12.55
C VAL A 191 -3.30 -13.00 -11.93
N LEU A 192 -3.39 -14.21 -11.36
CA LEU A 192 -2.24 -14.90 -10.78
C LEU A 192 -1.20 -15.25 -11.85
N GLN A 193 -1.63 -15.64 -13.05
CA GLN A 193 -0.74 -15.92 -14.17
C GLN A 193 0.03 -14.67 -14.60
N VAL A 194 -0.67 -13.54 -14.81
CA VAL A 194 -0.03 -12.26 -15.15
C VAL A 194 0.92 -11.82 -14.04
N ALA A 195 0.54 -11.97 -12.77
CA ALA A 195 1.42 -11.65 -11.65
C ALA A 195 2.69 -12.51 -11.63
N LYS A 196 2.59 -13.81 -11.95
CA LYS A 196 3.75 -14.72 -12.07
C LYS A 196 4.66 -14.32 -13.22
N GLU A 197 4.09 -13.93 -14.36
CA GLU A 197 4.87 -13.50 -15.53
C GLU A 197 5.61 -12.18 -15.28
N VAL A 198 4.97 -11.23 -14.59
CA VAL A 198 5.53 -9.88 -14.35
C VAL A 198 6.49 -9.83 -13.16
N LEU A 199 6.20 -10.57 -12.09
CA LEU A 199 6.93 -10.46 -10.81
C LEU A 199 7.63 -11.76 -10.37
N GLY A 200 7.40 -12.86 -11.08
CA GLY A 200 7.96 -14.16 -10.77
C GLY A 200 7.14 -14.97 -9.76
N ALA A 201 7.30 -16.29 -9.80
CA ALA A 201 6.58 -17.23 -8.95
C ALA A 201 6.88 -17.05 -7.45
N THR A 202 8.12 -16.67 -7.10
CA THR A 202 8.52 -16.40 -5.71
C THR A 202 7.74 -15.22 -5.12
N TRP A 203 7.62 -14.12 -5.87
CA TRP A 203 6.87 -12.95 -5.39
C TRP A 203 5.39 -13.30 -5.15
N VAL A 204 4.76 -14.00 -6.09
CA VAL A 204 3.37 -14.45 -5.96
C VAL A 204 3.18 -15.38 -4.76
N HIS A 205 4.13 -16.30 -4.55
CA HIS A 205 4.11 -17.17 -3.38
C HIS A 205 4.16 -16.34 -2.09
N ASP A 206 5.14 -15.44 -1.94
CA ASP A 206 5.39 -14.75 -0.68
C ASP A 206 4.34 -13.67 -0.36
N HIS A 207 3.72 -13.07 -1.38
CA HIS A 207 2.83 -11.91 -1.21
C HIS A 207 1.35 -12.21 -1.43
N LEU A 208 1.00 -13.36 -2.02
CA LEU A 208 -0.39 -13.76 -2.26
C LEU A 208 -0.70 -15.13 -1.67
N THR A 209 0.06 -16.16 -2.08
CA THR A 209 -0.26 -17.55 -1.71
C THR A 209 0.00 -17.82 -0.24
N LEU A 210 1.18 -17.50 0.27
CA LEU A 210 1.56 -17.75 1.66
C LEU A 210 0.64 -16.98 2.62
N PRO A 211 0.43 -15.66 2.48
CA PRO A 211 -0.51 -14.92 3.33
C PRO A 211 -1.92 -15.53 3.33
N SER A 212 -2.42 -15.97 2.18
CA SER A 212 -3.75 -16.60 2.08
C SER A 212 -3.86 -17.94 2.81
N HIS A 213 -2.74 -18.61 3.13
CA HIS A 213 -2.74 -19.84 3.91
C HIS A 213 -2.35 -19.61 5.38
N SER A 214 -1.51 -18.60 5.66
CA SER A 214 -0.90 -18.38 6.97
C SER A 214 -1.66 -17.40 7.87
N ASN A 215 -2.48 -16.51 7.30
CA ASN A 215 -3.15 -15.49 8.09
C ASN A 215 -4.56 -15.95 8.51
N GLY A 216 -4.88 -15.86 9.79
CA GLY A 216 -6.23 -16.07 10.32
C GLY A 216 -7.05 -14.78 10.35
N PRO A 217 -8.36 -14.85 10.67
CA PRO A 217 -9.14 -13.67 10.98
C PRO A 217 -8.43 -12.88 12.09
N ALA A 218 -8.38 -11.55 11.95
CA ALA A 218 -7.80 -10.70 12.99
C ALA A 218 -8.59 -10.92 14.29
N GLU A 219 -8.00 -11.61 15.26
CA GLU A 219 -8.54 -11.64 16.61
C GLU A 219 -8.56 -10.19 17.12
N ALA A 220 -9.71 -9.79 17.68
CA ALA A 220 -9.80 -8.51 18.35
C ALA A 220 -8.74 -8.50 19.46
N LEU A 221 -7.83 -7.53 19.42
CA LEU A 221 -6.85 -7.32 20.48
C LEU A 221 -7.61 -7.19 21.80
N SER A 222 -7.57 -8.22 22.64
CA SER A 222 -8.04 -8.12 24.01
C SER A 222 -7.11 -7.17 24.76
N ASP A 223 -7.59 -6.48 25.80
CA ASP A 223 -6.74 -5.61 26.64
C ASP A 223 -5.56 -6.38 27.30
N THR A 224 -5.58 -7.71 27.27
CA THR A 224 -4.44 -8.58 27.65
C THR A 224 -3.39 -8.77 26.56
N SER A 225 -3.66 -8.40 25.30
CA SER A 225 -2.73 -8.48 24.17
C SER A 225 -1.59 -7.46 24.24
N ALA A 226 -1.72 -6.42 25.08
CA ALA A 226 -0.66 -5.45 25.35
C ALA A 226 0.50 -6.01 26.20
N LEU A 227 0.38 -7.26 26.68
CA LEU A 227 1.40 -7.95 27.47
C LEU A 227 2.21 -8.98 26.68
N ALA A 228 1.88 -9.24 25.41
CA ALA A 228 2.75 -10.04 24.56
C ALA A 228 3.97 -9.17 24.21
N GLU A 229 5.14 -9.55 24.74
CA GLU A 229 6.40 -8.95 24.30
C GLU A 229 6.45 -8.98 22.77
N PRO A 230 6.82 -7.88 22.10
CA PRO A 230 6.95 -7.88 20.65
C PRO A 230 7.88 -9.04 20.27
N PRO A 231 7.53 -9.83 19.24
CA PRO A 231 8.36 -10.97 18.85
C PRO A 231 9.78 -10.49 18.66
N THR A 232 10.71 -11.10 19.39
CA THR A 232 12.12 -10.75 19.29
C THR A 232 12.58 -10.99 17.86
N THR A 233 13.66 -10.33 17.44
CA THR A 233 14.27 -10.55 16.12
C THR A 233 14.55 -12.04 15.89
N ASP A 234 14.91 -12.77 16.93
CA ASP A 234 15.15 -14.21 16.89
C ASP A 234 13.87 -15.01 16.59
N HIS A 235 12.73 -14.62 17.16
CA HIS A 235 11.45 -15.27 16.89
C HIS A 235 11.02 -15.07 15.43
N ALA A 236 11.17 -13.85 14.89
CA ALA A 236 10.86 -13.55 13.49
C ALA A 236 11.76 -14.35 12.53
N LEU A 237 13.06 -14.42 12.81
CA LEU A 237 14.01 -15.18 11.99
C LEU A 237 13.74 -16.70 12.06
N ALA A 238 13.33 -17.23 13.21
CA ALA A 238 12.94 -18.62 13.36
C ALA A 238 11.65 -18.97 12.57
N THR A 239 10.63 -18.11 12.59
CA THR A 239 9.42 -18.29 11.76
C THR A 239 9.73 -18.26 10.27
N MET A 240 10.61 -17.35 9.84
CA MET A 240 11.07 -17.27 8.45
C MET A 240 11.86 -18.52 8.04
N LEU A 241 12.70 -19.04 8.94
CA LEU A 241 13.47 -20.27 8.71
C LEU A 241 12.56 -21.49 8.51
N VAL A 242 11.58 -21.69 9.40
CA VAL A 242 10.63 -22.80 9.31
C VAL A 242 9.84 -22.73 7.99
N SER A 243 9.37 -21.53 7.63
CA SER A 243 8.61 -21.32 6.39
C SER A 243 9.45 -21.61 5.14
N ALA A 244 10.71 -21.20 5.11
CA ALA A 244 11.64 -21.49 4.03
C ALA A 244 11.96 -22.99 3.92
N TYR A 245 12.17 -23.66 5.06
CA TYR A 245 12.38 -25.10 5.15
C TYR A 245 11.18 -25.90 4.64
N ASP A 246 9.96 -25.61 5.12
CA ASP A 246 8.74 -26.32 4.69
C ASP A 246 8.50 -26.16 3.19
N ARG A 247 8.77 -24.97 2.65
CA ARG A 247 8.69 -24.70 1.20
C ARG A 247 9.68 -25.54 0.40
N LEU A 248 10.89 -25.76 0.91
CA LEU A 248 11.93 -26.56 0.25
C LEU A 248 11.62 -28.06 0.35
N GLN A 249 11.12 -28.52 1.50
CA GLN A 249 10.57 -29.87 1.69
C GLN A 249 9.45 -30.18 0.69
N ARG A 250 8.48 -29.28 0.51
CA ARG A 250 7.41 -29.42 -0.51
C ARG A 250 7.93 -29.47 -1.95
N LYS A 251 9.13 -28.94 -2.21
CA LYS A 251 9.81 -29.02 -3.52
C LYS A 251 10.64 -30.30 -3.69
N GLY A 252 10.57 -31.23 -2.74
CA GLY A 252 11.26 -32.51 -2.79
C GLY A 252 12.73 -32.45 -2.39
N ALA A 253 13.19 -31.34 -1.78
CA ALA A 253 14.52 -31.31 -1.18
C ALA A 253 14.57 -32.27 0.01
N SER A 254 15.71 -32.93 0.20
CA SER A 254 15.92 -33.75 1.39
C SER A 254 15.93 -32.89 2.65
N ASP A 255 15.71 -33.51 3.81
CA ASP A 255 15.64 -32.81 5.11
C ASP A 255 16.84 -31.88 5.34
N ASP A 256 18.05 -32.42 5.22
CA ASP A 256 19.28 -31.68 5.42
C ASP A 256 19.52 -30.61 4.34
N GLU A 257 19.17 -30.91 3.08
CA GLU A 257 19.32 -29.93 1.99
C GLU A 257 18.35 -28.75 2.16
N ALA A 258 17.11 -29.02 2.55
CA ALA A 258 16.10 -28.01 2.82
C ALA A 258 16.55 -27.10 3.98
N LEU A 259 17.08 -27.69 5.06
CA LEU A 259 17.55 -26.94 6.22
C LEU A 259 18.77 -26.07 5.89
N MET A 260 19.76 -26.63 5.18
CA MET A 260 20.95 -25.87 4.76
C MET A 260 20.58 -24.67 3.90
N ARG A 261 19.70 -24.89 2.93
CA ARG A 261 19.26 -23.84 2.00
C ARG A 261 18.41 -22.79 2.71
N ALA A 262 17.53 -23.20 3.63
CA ALA A 262 16.75 -22.27 4.45
C ALA A 262 17.64 -21.41 5.35
N ILE A 263 18.64 -22.00 6.02
CA ILE A 263 19.59 -21.26 6.87
C ILE A 263 20.41 -20.27 6.03
N LYS A 264 20.91 -20.71 4.87
CA LYS A 264 21.63 -19.83 3.95
C LYS A 264 20.75 -18.68 3.43
N GLU A 265 19.47 -18.94 3.18
CA GLU A 265 18.52 -17.93 2.69
C GLU A 265 18.20 -16.87 3.76
N ILE A 266 17.99 -17.28 5.02
CA ILE A 266 17.55 -16.40 6.10
C ILE A 266 18.71 -15.73 6.83
N TYR A 267 19.76 -16.48 7.15
CA TYR A 267 20.90 -16.01 7.95
C TYR A 267 22.14 -15.69 7.10
N GLY A 268 22.14 -16.02 5.80
CA GLY A 268 23.27 -15.75 4.91
C GLY A 268 24.51 -16.61 5.16
N VAL A 269 24.43 -17.60 6.04
CA VAL A 269 25.55 -18.46 6.44
C VAL A 269 25.39 -19.88 5.90
N GLU A 270 26.52 -20.45 5.47
CA GLU A 270 26.60 -21.88 5.16
C GLU A 270 26.96 -22.65 6.44
N VAL A 271 26.10 -23.60 6.79
CA VAL A 271 26.27 -24.43 7.97
C VAL A 271 26.17 -25.90 7.60
N ARG A 272 26.85 -26.75 8.36
CA ARG A 272 26.59 -28.19 8.33
C ARG A 272 25.46 -28.48 9.29
N ILE A 273 24.48 -29.29 8.85
CA ILE A 273 23.35 -29.65 9.70
C ILE A 273 23.83 -30.61 10.78
N THR A 274 23.72 -30.18 12.02
CA THR A 274 23.95 -31.01 13.20
C THR A 274 22.60 -31.43 13.79
N ARG A 275 22.64 -32.40 14.71
CA ARG A 275 21.42 -32.90 15.37
C ARG A 275 20.72 -31.78 16.14
N GLU A 276 21.49 -30.92 16.79
CA GLU A 276 21.00 -29.79 17.59
C GLU A 276 20.21 -28.79 16.73
N ILE A 277 20.64 -28.55 15.48
CA ILE A 277 19.93 -27.66 14.55
C ILE A 277 18.59 -28.29 14.13
N ARG A 278 18.56 -29.61 13.91
CA ARG A 278 17.30 -30.32 13.59
C ARG A 278 16.32 -30.27 14.76
N GLU A 279 16.81 -30.55 15.97
CA GLU A 279 16.01 -30.52 17.20
C GLU A 279 15.43 -29.13 17.44
N ALA A 280 16.24 -28.06 17.33
CA ALA A 280 15.78 -26.68 17.50
C ALA A 280 14.69 -26.27 16.49
N VAL A 281 14.82 -26.66 15.22
CA VAL A 281 13.80 -26.37 14.20
C VAL A 281 12.53 -27.18 14.44
N GLN A 282 12.65 -28.43 14.91
CA GLN A 282 11.51 -29.28 15.21
C GLN A 282 10.74 -28.81 16.46
N GLU A 283 11.44 -28.38 17.50
CA GLU A 283 10.85 -27.77 18.69
C GLU A 283 10.09 -26.49 18.33
N PHE A 284 10.68 -25.63 17.51
CA PHE A 284 10.04 -24.39 17.07
C PHE A 284 8.80 -24.65 16.19
N ARG A 285 8.80 -25.73 15.38
CA ARG A 285 7.62 -26.18 14.62
C ARG A 285 6.50 -26.74 15.48
N GLN A 286 6.81 -27.24 16.68
CA GLN A 286 5.82 -27.79 17.62
C GLN A 286 5.30 -26.73 18.60
N ALA A 287 6.04 -25.64 18.80
CA ALA A 287 5.72 -24.57 19.72
C ALA A 287 4.86 -23.44 19.11
N GLY A 288 4.70 -23.40 17.78
CA GLY A 288 3.82 -22.49 17.05
C GLY A 288 2.58 -23.18 16.50
#